data_AF-A0A8H4V3H5-F1
#
_entry.id   AF-A0A8H4V3H5-F1
#
_cell.length_a   1.000
_cell.length_b   1.000
_cell.length_c   1.000
_cell.angle_alpha   90.00
_cell.angle_beta   90.00
_cell.angle_gamma   90.00
#
_symmetry.space_group_name_H-M   'P 1'
#
loop_
_entity.id
_entity.type
_entity.pdbx_description
1 polymer ?
#
loop_
_entity_poly.entity_id
_entity_poly.type
_entity_poly.pdbx_seq_one_letter_code
_entity_poly.pdbx_strand_id
1 'polypeptide(L)'
;MLVTDPKKRASLTEIMNHPLMTKGFNGPPENYLPVREPLQLPLDPEVVEKMTGFDFGPPEFIMAQLTNTLESEDYQIAARSFTLESATPNPSNDKRRGVFDFYRRRNSASRETLSNPSVEAVQTGSDPLNAYSPLISVYFLVKEKLDRERASKNPGAISIPSDTVLKMPDLAAPETAHTNQYDVPGVKDTSSRSRPRARTHGDDDLADGIKKLHVNQSASPN
;
A
#
# COMPACT_ATOMS: atom_id res chain seq x y z
N MET A 1 -5.27 -17.26 -20.28
CA MET A 1 -5.30 -17.97 -18.97
C MET A 1 -5.70 -19.45 -19.11
N LEU A 2 -6.56 -19.81 -20.06
CA LEU A 2 -6.96 -21.21 -20.33
C LEU A 2 -5.87 -21.98 -21.10
N VAL A 3 -4.69 -22.09 -20.51
CA VAL A 3 -3.59 -22.91 -21.03
C VAL A 3 -3.54 -24.20 -20.22
N THR A 4 -3.54 -25.34 -20.91
CA THR A 4 -3.52 -26.68 -20.31
C THR A 4 -2.17 -26.97 -19.65
N ASP A 5 -1.08 -26.50 -20.27
CA ASP A 5 0.28 -26.63 -19.75
C ASP A 5 0.53 -25.61 -18.62
N PRO A 6 0.80 -26.03 -17.38
CA PRO A 6 1.03 -25.11 -16.26
C PRO A 6 2.28 -24.24 -16.48
N LYS A 7 3.33 -24.80 -17.11
CA LYS A 7 4.57 -24.07 -17.42
C LYS A 7 4.38 -22.93 -18.42
N LYS A 8 3.34 -22.98 -19.24
CA LYS A 8 3.00 -21.93 -20.23
C LYS A 8 1.85 -21.05 -19.75
N ARG A 9 1.31 -21.31 -18.55
CA ARG A 9 0.25 -20.50 -17.99
C ARG A 9 0.84 -19.17 -17.54
N ALA A 10 0.23 -18.08 -17.99
CA ALA A 10 0.65 -16.75 -17.59
C ALA A 10 0.67 -16.59 -16.06
N SER A 11 1.74 -15.98 -15.54
CA SER A 11 1.88 -15.71 -14.11
C SER A 11 0.94 -14.57 -13.66
N LEU A 12 0.68 -14.45 -12.36
CA LEU A 12 -0.15 -13.35 -11.84
C LEU A 12 0.46 -11.99 -12.21
N THR A 13 1.78 -11.85 -12.11
CA THR A 13 2.52 -10.65 -12.48
C THR A 13 2.34 -10.29 -13.96
N GLU A 14 2.39 -11.28 -14.85
CA GLU A 14 2.15 -11.06 -16.28
C GLU A 14 0.70 -10.63 -16.55
N ILE A 15 -0.26 -11.23 -15.84
CA ILE A 15 -1.68 -10.90 -15.97
C ILE A 15 -1.95 -9.48 -15.47
N MET A 16 -1.40 -9.08 -14.32
CA MET A 16 -1.57 -7.73 -13.76
C MET A 16 -1.04 -6.64 -14.70
N ASN A 17 0.03 -6.92 -15.43
CA ASN A 17 0.62 -6.01 -16.41
C ASN A 17 0.04 -6.15 -17.82
N HIS A 18 -0.94 -7.04 -18.03
CA HIS A 18 -1.50 -7.30 -19.35
C HIS A 18 -2.34 -6.10 -19.84
N PRO A 19 -2.26 -5.71 -21.13
CA PRO A 19 -2.94 -4.51 -21.66
C PRO A 19 -4.46 -4.46 -21.41
N LEU A 20 -5.11 -5.63 -21.32
CA LEU A 20 -6.54 -5.72 -20.97
C LEU A 20 -6.83 -5.39 -19.50
N MET A 21 -5.91 -5.74 -18.58
CA MET A 21 -6.05 -5.44 -17.16
C MET A 21 -5.70 -3.98 -16.84
N THR A 22 -4.78 -3.37 -17.61
CA THR A 22 -4.36 -1.97 -17.43
C THR A 22 -5.17 -0.98 -18.27
N LYS A 23 -6.15 -1.45 -19.06
CA LYS A 23 -6.94 -0.58 -19.95
C LYS A 23 -7.75 0.44 -19.14
N GLY A 24 -7.46 1.73 -19.34
CA GLY A 24 -8.14 2.82 -18.62
C GLY A 24 -7.56 3.12 -17.23
N PHE A 25 -6.45 2.48 -16.85
CA PHE A 25 -5.71 2.73 -15.62
C PHE A 25 -4.28 3.20 -15.95
N ASN A 26 -3.66 3.94 -15.03
CA ASN A 26 -2.29 4.45 -15.20
C ASN A 26 -1.20 3.39 -14.97
N GLY A 27 -1.57 2.16 -14.61
CA GLY A 27 -0.65 1.08 -14.29
C GLY A 27 -1.38 -0.21 -13.89
N PRO A 28 -0.63 -1.25 -13.49
CA PRO A 28 -1.22 -2.45 -12.88
C PRO A 28 -2.01 -2.07 -11.62
N PRO A 29 -3.10 -2.80 -11.29
CA PRO A 29 -3.88 -2.54 -10.08
C PRO A 29 -3.00 -2.63 -8.83
N GLU A 30 -3.20 -1.69 -7.90
CA GLU A 30 -2.48 -1.70 -6.64
C GLU A 30 -2.90 -2.90 -5.78
N ASN A 31 -1.89 -3.60 -5.24
CA ASN A 31 -2.10 -4.67 -4.29
C ASN A 31 -2.24 -4.03 -2.90
N TYR A 32 -3.48 -3.82 -2.43
CA TYR A 32 -3.78 -3.27 -1.10
C TYR A 32 -3.45 -4.23 0.07
N LEU A 33 -2.64 -5.26 -0.19
CA LEU A 33 -2.12 -6.12 0.86
C LEU A 33 -0.99 -5.39 1.62
N PRO A 34 -0.86 -5.63 2.93
CA PRO A 34 0.26 -5.09 3.69
C PRO A 34 1.58 -5.62 3.11
N VAL A 35 2.61 -4.77 3.15
CA VAL A 35 3.97 -5.18 2.77
C VAL A 35 4.43 -6.27 3.73
N ARG A 36 4.88 -7.40 3.18
CA ARG A 36 5.41 -8.53 3.94
C ARG A 36 6.92 -8.56 3.83
N GLU A 37 7.57 -8.85 4.95
CA GLU A 37 9.00 -9.14 5.01
C GLU A 37 9.20 -10.63 5.30
N PRO A 38 10.29 -11.26 4.80
CA PRO A 38 10.59 -12.65 5.10
C PRO A 38 10.56 -12.91 6.61
N LEU A 39 9.98 -14.02 7.01
CA LEU A 39 9.77 -14.34 8.42
C LEU A 39 11.12 -14.59 9.10
N GLN A 40 11.31 -14.00 10.28
CA GLN A 40 12.53 -14.13 11.08
C GLN A 40 12.21 -14.65 12.47
N LEU A 41 13.20 -15.25 13.12
CA LEU A 41 13.13 -15.64 14.52
C LEU A 41 13.41 -14.41 15.41
N PRO A 42 12.79 -14.31 16.60
CA PRO A 42 11.83 -15.24 17.21
C PRO A 42 10.40 -15.11 16.65
N LEU A 43 9.65 -16.22 16.67
CA LEU A 43 8.24 -16.27 16.29
C LEU A 43 7.33 -15.72 17.40
N ASP A 44 6.20 -15.13 17.03
CA ASP A 44 5.19 -14.66 17.98
C ASP A 44 4.32 -15.84 18.45
N PRO A 45 4.34 -16.19 19.75
CA PRO A 45 3.56 -17.30 20.28
C PRO A 45 2.04 -17.07 20.17
N GLU A 46 1.56 -15.82 20.22
CA GLU A 46 0.13 -15.53 20.06
C GLU A 46 -0.36 -15.87 18.64
N VAL A 47 0.49 -15.66 17.64
CA VAL A 47 0.19 -16.02 16.25
C VAL A 47 0.15 -17.53 16.13
N VAL A 48 1.15 -18.24 16.64
CA VAL A 48 1.25 -19.71 16.56
C VAL A 48 0.07 -20.39 17.27
N GLU A 49 -0.34 -19.90 18.44
CA GLU A 49 -1.50 -20.43 19.15
C GLU A 49 -2.78 -20.33 18.29
N LYS A 50 -2.96 -19.21 17.58
CA LYS A 50 -4.10 -19.01 16.69
C LYS A 50 -4.01 -19.76 15.36
N MET A 51 -2.85 -20.34 15.01
CA MET A 51 -2.72 -21.21 13.84
C MET A 51 -3.33 -22.61 14.05
N THR A 52 -3.58 -23.01 15.30
CA THR A 52 -4.15 -24.32 15.65
C THR A 52 -5.53 -24.59 15.03
N GLY A 53 -6.27 -23.54 14.67
CA GLY A 53 -7.57 -23.66 14.00
C GLY A 53 -7.54 -24.17 12.54
N PHE A 54 -6.35 -24.48 12.01
CA PHE A 54 -6.16 -25.00 10.64
C PHE A 54 -5.69 -26.47 10.60
N ASP A 55 -5.83 -27.21 11.71
CA ASP A 55 -5.50 -28.65 11.82
C ASP A 55 -4.04 -29.04 11.51
N PHE A 56 -3.08 -28.13 11.72
CA PHE A 56 -1.64 -28.42 11.59
C PHE A 56 -1.03 -29.14 12.81
N GLY A 57 -1.82 -29.38 13.87
CA GLY A 57 -1.38 -29.99 15.11
C GLY A 57 -1.24 -29.00 16.27
N PRO A 58 -0.64 -29.42 17.40
CA PRO A 58 -0.49 -28.57 18.58
C PRO A 58 0.48 -27.41 18.31
N PRO A 59 0.37 -26.29 19.07
CA PRO A 59 1.17 -25.09 18.84
C PRO A 59 2.68 -25.35 18.95
N GLU A 60 3.10 -26.23 19.86
CA GLU A 60 4.50 -26.66 20.00
C GLU A 60 5.05 -27.30 18.73
N PHE A 61 4.23 -28.13 18.07
CA PHE A 61 4.61 -28.79 16.82
C PHE A 61 4.72 -27.78 15.68
N ILE A 62 3.75 -26.86 15.58
CA ILE A 62 3.76 -25.78 14.59
C ILE A 62 5.00 -24.90 14.77
N MET A 63 5.33 -24.53 16.01
CA MET A 63 6.50 -23.71 16.34
C MET A 63 7.80 -24.41 15.96
N ALA A 64 7.95 -25.69 16.32
CA ALA A 64 9.14 -26.47 15.96
C ALA A 64 9.29 -26.61 14.43
N GLN A 65 8.19 -26.87 13.72
CA GLN A 65 8.22 -27.03 12.27
C GLN A 65 8.50 -25.72 11.53
N LEU A 66 7.91 -24.61 11.97
CA LEU A 66 8.24 -23.28 11.45
C LEU A 66 9.70 -22.95 11.70
N THR A 67 10.19 -23.16 12.92
CA THR A 67 11.59 -22.89 13.27
C THR A 67 12.54 -23.70 12.39
N ASN A 68 12.30 -25.00 12.23
CA ASN A 68 13.07 -25.86 11.34
C ASN A 68 13.06 -25.36 9.88
N THR A 69 11.90 -24.90 9.39
CA THR A 69 11.76 -24.35 8.04
C THR A 69 12.58 -23.06 7.88
N LEU A 70 12.55 -22.17 8.88
CA LEU A 70 13.29 -20.90 8.85
C LEU A 70 14.81 -21.08 9.04
N GLU A 71 15.21 -22.11 9.78
CA GLU A 71 16.61 -22.49 9.96
C GLU A 71 17.21 -23.16 8.72
N SER A 72 16.38 -23.67 7.80
CA SER A 72 16.85 -24.32 6.57
C SER A 72 17.70 -23.37 5.71
N GLU A 73 18.76 -23.91 5.10
CA GLU A 73 19.67 -23.14 4.26
C GLU A 73 18.95 -22.55 3.04
N ASP A 74 18.04 -23.31 2.43
CA ASP A 74 17.24 -22.90 1.29
C ASP A 74 16.40 -21.65 1.61
N TYR A 75 15.76 -21.62 2.79
CA TYR A 75 14.99 -20.46 3.22
C TYR A 75 15.88 -19.24 3.47
N GLN A 76 17.04 -19.43 4.11
CA GLN A 76 17.98 -18.33 4.37
C GLN A 76 18.57 -17.75 3.08
N ILE A 77 18.81 -18.58 2.07
CA ILE A 77 19.23 -18.10 0.74
C ILE A 77 18.09 -17.28 0.11
N ALA A 78 16.86 -17.81 0.11
CA ALA A 78 15.68 -17.14 -0.44
C ALA A 78 15.37 -15.80 0.24
N ALA A 79 15.46 -15.74 1.57
CA ALA A 79 15.29 -14.51 2.36
C ALA A 79 16.36 -13.47 2.01
N ARG A 80 17.63 -13.88 1.88
CA ARG A 80 18.71 -12.97 1.48
C ARG A 80 18.53 -12.47 0.05
N SER A 81 18.18 -13.33 -0.90
CA SER A 81 17.91 -12.89 -2.28
C SER A 81 16.74 -11.91 -2.34
N PHE A 82 15.68 -12.15 -1.57
CA PHE A 82 14.55 -11.23 -1.47
C PHE A 82 14.97 -9.85 -0.96
N THR A 83 15.77 -9.79 0.11
CA THR A 83 16.26 -8.49 0.64
C THR A 83 17.13 -7.76 -0.38
N LEU A 84 18.01 -8.47 -1.10
CA LEU A 84 18.87 -7.87 -2.12
C LEU A 84 18.07 -7.32 -3.31
N GLU A 85 17.08 -8.07 -3.78
CA GLU A 85 16.21 -7.66 -4.89
C GLU A 85 15.31 -6.48 -4.49
N SER A 86 14.76 -6.51 -3.27
CA SER A 86 13.94 -5.42 -2.74
C SER A 86 14.72 -4.11 -2.57
N ALA A 87 16.04 -4.18 -2.32
CA ALA A 87 16.91 -3.03 -2.22
C ALA A 87 17.28 -2.43 -3.59
N THR A 88 17.06 -3.15 -4.70
CA THR A 88 17.26 -2.64 -6.06
C THR A 88 15.93 -2.15 -6.64
N PRO A 89 15.62 -0.85 -6.58
CA PRO A 89 14.45 -0.35 -7.26
C PRO A 89 14.74 -0.40 -8.76
N ASN A 90 14.00 -1.26 -9.48
CA ASN A 90 13.72 -1.15 -10.91
C ASN A 90 14.73 -1.76 -11.93
N PRO A 91 14.39 -2.86 -12.62
CA PRO A 91 14.99 -3.21 -13.92
C PRO A 91 14.04 -2.93 -15.09
N SER A 92 12.94 -2.19 -14.89
CA SER A 92 11.87 -2.05 -15.90
C SER A 92 11.88 -0.76 -16.72
N ASN A 93 12.84 0.17 -16.50
CA ASN A 93 12.92 1.37 -17.35
C ASN A 93 14.30 1.82 -17.87
N ASP A 94 15.40 1.13 -17.55
CA ASP A 94 16.70 1.55 -18.08
C ASP A 94 17.06 0.86 -19.39
N LYS A 95 16.52 1.40 -20.50
CA LYS A 95 17.11 1.25 -21.85
C LYS A 95 18.48 1.94 -21.97
N ARG A 96 19.25 2.09 -20.89
CA ARG A 96 20.61 2.65 -20.88
C ARG A 96 21.58 1.66 -20.25
N ARG A 97 21.57 0.44 -20.74
CA ARG A 97 22.59 -0.57 -20.47
C ARG A 97 23.89 -0.12 -21.15
N GLY A 98 24.82 0.41 -20.36
CA GLY A 98 26.11 0.92 -20.83
C GLY A 98 26.94 -0.13 -21.57
N VAL A 99 27.84 0.35 -22.42
CA VAL A 99 28.67 -0.42 -23.39
C VAL A 99 29.64 -1.41 -22.71
N PHE A 100 29.77 -1.41 -21.38
CA PHE A 100 30.73 -2.22 -20.63
C PHE A 100 30.18 -3.50 -19.98
N ASP A 101 28.89 -3.79 -20.16
CA ASP A 101 28.23 -4.93 -19.53
C ASP A 101 28.50 -6.29 -20.23
N PHE A 102 29.35 -6.28 -21.27
CA PHE A 102 29.74 -7.45 -22.05
C PHE A 102 30.75 -8.37 -21.34
N TYR A 103 31.58 -7.84 -20.42
CA TYR A 103 32.62 -8.66 -19.77
C TYR A 103 32.10 -9.47 -18.57
N ARG A 104 30.99 -9.08 -17.96
CA ARG A 104 30.45 -9.78 -16.77
C ARG A 104 29.56 -11.00 -17.12
N ARG A 105 29.16 -11.17 -18.39
CA ARG A 105 28.23 -12.23 -18.83
C ARG A 105 28.91 -13.40 -19.57
N ARG A 106 30.10 -13.80 -19.13
CA ARG A 106 30.70 -15.09 -19.52
C ARG A 106 30.92 -15.97 -18.30
N ASN A 107 29.84 -16.32 -17.61
CA ASN A 107 29.77 -17.61 -16.94
C ASN A 107 28.56 -18.35 -17.52
N SER A 108 28.77 -18.89 -18.72
CA SER A 108 27.82 -19.70 -19.47
C SER A 108 27.86 -21.11 -18.88
N ALA A 109 27.03 -21.38 -17.88
CA ALA A 109 26.71 -22.73 -17.46
C ALA A 109 25.66 -23.30 -18.43
N SER A 110 26.13 -23.83 -19.56
CA SER A 110 25.34 -24.62 -20.49
C SER A 110 25.90 -26.04 -20.49
N ARG A 111 25.32 -26.91 -19.65
CA ARG A 111 25.43 -28.37 -19.77
C ARG A 111 24.32 -29.06 -18.95
N GLU A 112 23.34 -29.62 -19.68
CA GLU A 112 22.58 -30.88 -19.44
C GLU A 112 21.97 -31.13 -18.05
N THR A 113 20.66 -31.40 -17.87
CA THR A 113 19.90 -32.52 -18.44
C THR A 113 18.38 -32.26 -18.30
N LEU A 114 17.60 -32.67 -19.30
CA LEU A 114 16.14 -32.66 -19.26
C LEU A 114 15.64 -33.77 -18.33
N SER A 115 15.53 -33.52 -17.03
CA SER A 115 14.78 -34.37 -16.10
C SER A 115 14.43 -33.62 -14.81
N ASN A 116 13.91 -32.39 -14.91
CA ASN A 116 13.27 -31.77 -13.75
C ASN A 116 11.81 -32.25 -13.67
N PRO A 117 11.39 -32.92 -12.57
CA PRO A 117 10.02 -33.37 -12.41
C PRO A 117 9.06 -32.19 -12.50
N SER A 118 7.87 -32.43 -13.05
CA SER A 118 6.81 -31.43 -13.34
C SER A 118 6.31 -30.63 -12.12
N VAL A 119 6.82 -30.89 -10.92
CA VAL A 119 6.43 -30.24 -9.66
C VAL A 119 6.97 -28.80 -9.54
N GLU A 120 8.04 -28.45 -10.26
CA GLU A 120 8.63 -27.09 -10.25
C GLU A 120 7.94 -26.08 -11.19
N ALA A 121 6.77 -26.39 -11.75
CA ALA A 121 6.10 -25.52 -12.73
C ALA A 121 5.51 -24.23 -12.13
N VAL A 122 5.40 -24.17 -10.81
CA VAL A 122 5.32 -22.92 -10.04
C VAL A 122 6.66 -22.83 -9.33
N GLN A 123 7.28 -21.65 -9.28
CA GLN A 123 8.53 -21.39 -8.56
C GLN A 123 8.38 -21.55 -7.02
N THR A 124 7.60 -22.54 -6.59
CA THR A 124 7.40 -23.04 -5.22
C THR A 124 8.77 -23.20 -4.58
N GLY A 125 9.06 -22.42 -3.54
CA GLY A 125 10.31 -22.51 -2.79
C GLY A 125 11.41 -21.50 -3.16
N SER A 126 11.23 -20.66 -4.18
CA SER A 126 12.22 -19.59 -4.46
C SER A 126 11.89 -18.26 -3.77
N ASP A 127 10.60 -17.93 -3.66
CA ASP A 127 10.12 -16.74 -2.97
C ASP A 127 9.83 -17.09 -1.50
N PRO A 128 10.49 -16.44 -0.52
CA PRO A 128 10.27 -16.72 0.90
C PRO A 128 8.87 -16.32 1.40
N LEU A 129 8.11 -15.53 0.64
CA LEU A 129 6.78 -15.02 0.99
C LEU A 129 5.64 -15.70 0.23
N ASN A 130 5.85 -16.03 -1.04
CA ASN A 130 4.83 -16.65 -1.88
C ASN A 130 5.05 -18.14 -2.07
N ALA A 131 4.15 -18.94 -1.50
CA ALA A 131 4.11 -20.39 -1.69
C ALA A 131 5.40 -21.15 -1.31
N TYR A 132 6.21 -20.61 -0.37
CA TYR A 132 7.36 -21.33 0.19
C TYR A 132 6.91 -22.53 1.04
N SER A 133 6.05 -22.26 2.03
CA SER A 133 5.49 -23.26 2.94
C SER A 133 4.05 -22.88 3.32
N PRO A 134 3.13 -23.85 3.46
CA PRO A 134 1.78 -23.57 3.91
C PRO A 134 1.77 -22.96 5.32
N LEU A 135 2.69 -23.37 6.20
CA LEU A 135 2.78 -22.83 7.55
C LEU A 135 3.17 -21.34 7.56
N ILE A 136 4.14 -20.95 6.72
CA ILE A 136 4.54 -19.55 6.60
C ILE A 136 3.37 -18.70 6.08
N SER A 137 2.65 -19.22 5.08
CA SER A 137 1.49 -18.52 4.50
C SER A 137 0.39 -18.31 5.55
N VAL A 138 0.09 -19.34 6.34
CA VAL A 138 -0.91 -19.29 7.41
C VAL A 138 -0.45 -18.39 8.55
N TYR A 139 0.83 -18.39 8.89
CA TYR A 139 1.39 -17.47 9.89
C TYR A 139 1.13 -16.01 9.53
N PHE A 140 1.40 -15.61 8.27
CA PHE A 140 1.10 -14.24 7.82
C PHE A 140 -0.39 -13.93 7.86
N LEU A 141 -1.26 -14.85 7.43
CA LEU A 141 -2.71 -14.64 7.47
C LEU A 141 -3.22 -14.43 8.90
N VAL A 142 -2.73 -15.23 9.85
CA VAL A 142 -3.10 -15.11 11.27
C VAL A 142 -2.54 -13.82 11.86
N LYS A 143 -1.29 -13.47 11.58
CA LYS A 143 -0.67 -12.20 12.01
C LYS A 143 -1.43 -10.99 11.48
N GLU A 144 -1.73 -10.95 10.19
CA GLU A 144 -2.49 -9.86 9.58
C GLU A 144 -3.91 -9.73 10.13
N LYS A 145 -4.56 -10.87 10.42
CA LYS A 145 -5.86 -10.88 11.10
C LYS A 145 -5.74 -10.29 12.50
N LEU A 146 -4.73 -10.70 13.27
CA LEU A 146 -4.46 -10.17 14.61
C LEU A 146 -4.21 -8.66 14.59
N ASP A 147 -3.36 -8.20 13.68
CA ASP A 147 -3.04 -6.78 13.56
C ASP A 147 -4.27 -5.96 13.14
N ARG A 148 -5.12 -6.50 12.25
CA ARG A 148 -6.39 -5.89 11.88
C ARG A 148 -7.38 -5.83 13.05
N GLU A 149 -7.46 -6.87 13.88
CA GLU A 149 -8.29 -6.90 15.09
C GLU A 149 -7.77 -5.95 16.17
N ARG A 150 -6.44 -5.82 16.33
CA ARG A 150 -5.83 -4.84 17.25
C ARG A 150 -6.12 -3.41 16.78
N ALA A 151 -6.02 -3.16 15.48
CA ALA A 151 -6.36 -1.87 14.87
C ALA A 151 -7.84 -1.50 15.04
N SER A 152 -8.76 -2.47 14.87
CA SER A 152 -10.19 -2.20 15.02
C SER A 152 -10.62 -2.00 16.47
N LYS A 153 -9.97 -2.67 17.42
CA LYS A 153 -10.20 -2.47 18.87
C LYS A 153 -9.65 -1.13 19.35
N ASN A 154 -8.56 -0.64 18.74
CA ASN A 154 -7.95 0.65 19.04
C ASN A 154 -8.00 1.58 17.82
N PRO A 155 -9.18 2.13 17.47
CA PRO A 155 -9.35 2.97 16.28
C PRO A 155 -8.57 4.29 16.31
N GLY A 156 -7.91 4.63 17.43
CA GLY A 156 -7.03 5.80 17.57
C GLY A 156 -5.53 5.53 17.38
N ALA A 157 -5.12 4.29 17.05
CA ALA A 157 -3.71 3.87 17.12
C ALA A 157 -2.99 3.56 15.80
N ILE A 158 -3.60 3.73 14.60
CA ILE A 158 -2.90 3.45 13.33
C ILE A 158 -2.97 4.60 12.30
N SER A 159 -1.79 5.22 12.15
CA SER A 159 -1.14 5.76 10.95
C SER A 159 -1.90 6.70 10.02
N ILE A 160 -1.89 7.98 10.39
CA ILE A 160 -1.48 8.99 9.41
C ILE A 160 0.05 8.88 9.34
N PRO A 161 0.71 8.93 8.17
CA PRO A 161 2.12 9.32 8.12
C PRO A 161 2.16 10.81 8.45
N SER A 162 1.94 11.15 9.72
CA SER A 162 2.05 12.51 10.20
C SER A 162 3.43 12.63 10.79
N ASP A 163 4.30 13.33 10.07
CA ASP A 163 5.32 14.12 10.74
C ASP A 163 4.63 14.84 11.92
N THR A 164 5.22 14.70 13.10
CA THR A 164 4.88 15.40 14.35
C THR A 164 3.54 15.05 15.01
N VAL A 165 3.64 14.28 16.09
CA VAL A 165 2.72 14.39 17.23
C VAL A 165 2.95 15.77 17.86
N LEU A 166 2.31 16.82 17.33
CA LEU A 166 2.09 18.04 18.11
C LEU A 166 0.89 17.78 19.02
N LYS A 167 1.17 17.24 20.20
CA LYS A 167 0.27 17.39 21.32
C LYS A 167 0.29 18.89 21.66
N MET A 168 -0.59 19.66 21.04
CA MET A 168 -0.75 21.08 21.36
C MET A 168 -0.97 21.19 22.87
N PRO A 169 -0.08 21.86 23.62
CA PRO A 169 -0.42 22.32 24.95
C PRO A 169 -1.65 23.20 24.80
N ASP A 170 -2.63 23.04 25.69
CA ASP A 170 -3.82 23.89 25.71
C ASP A 170 -3.39 25.31 26.06
N LEU A 171 -3.09 26.10 25.03
CA LEU A 171 -2.74 27.51 25.17
C LEU A 171 -4.05 28.24 25.46
N ALA A 172 -4.14 28.83 26.65
CA ALA A 172 -5.24 29.73 26.98
C ALA A 172 -5.39 30.76 25.85
N ALA A 173 -6.63 30.97 25.39
CA ALA A 173 -6.93 31.93 24.35
C ALA A 173 -6.27 33.28 24.68
N PRO A 174 -5.53 33.90 23.75
CA PRO A 174 -4.86 35.17 24.03
C PRO A 174 -5.90 36.20 24.46
N GLU A 175 -5.59 36.99 25.49
CA GLU A 175 -6.44 38.11 25.90
C GLU A 175 -6.75 38.97 24.68
N THR A 176 -8.03 39.33 24.52
CA THR A 176 -8.51 40.14 23.39
C THR A 176 -7.62 41.37 23.27
N ALA A 177 -6.93 41.49 22.15
CA ALA A 177 -6.05 42.61 21.91
C ALA A 177 -6.82 43.90 22.18
N HIS A 178 -6.33 44.71 23.13
CA HIS A 178 -6.83 46.05 23.35
C HIS A 178 -6.67 46.82 22.04
N THR A 179 -7.77 46.96 21.30
CA THR A 179 -7.80 47.90 20.19
C THR A 179 -7.64 49.26 20.85
N ASN A 180 -6.53 49.94 20.54
CA ASN A 180 -6.42 51.35 20.88
C ASN A 180 -7.46 52.07 20.03
N GLN A 181 -8.67 52.22 20.57
CA GLN A 181 -9.71 53.08 20.03
C GLN A 181 -9.28 54.52 20.31
N TYR A 182 -8.34 55.01 19.51
CA TYR A 182 -8.17 56.44 19.32
C TYR A 182 -9.27 56.89 18.36
N ASP A 183 -10.38 57.37 18.93
CA ASP A 183 -11.32 58.18 18.16
C ASP A 183 -10.62 59.50 17.81
N VAL A 184 -10.14 59.59 16.58
CA VAL A 184 -9.64 60.84 16.01
C VAL A 184 -10.88 61.66 15.65
N PRO A 185 -11.18 62.79 16.31
CA PRO A 185 -12.38 63.54 16.02
C PRO A 185 -12.33 64.11 14.60
N GLY A 186 -13.24 63.66 13.73
CA GLY A 186 -13.48 64.26 12.42
C GLY A 186 -13.43 63.34 11.19
N VAL A 187 -13.20 62.03 11.33
CA VAL A 187 -13.17 61.12 10.17
C VAL A 187 -14.38 60.18 10.22
N LYS A 188 -15.31 60.34 9.27
CA LYS A 188 -16.45 59.42 9.10
C LYS A 188 -15.95 58.06 8.60
N ASP A 189 -16.37 56.98 9.25
CA ASP A 189 -16.06 55.61 8.88
C ASP A 189 -16.55 55.26 7.47
N THR A 190 -15.64 55.23 6.50
CA THR A 190 -15.91 54.61 5.19
C THR A 190 -15.42 53.16 5.24
N SER A 191 -16.19 52.30 5.91
CA SER A 191 -15.96 50.84 6.00
C SER A 191 -16.27 50.08 4.70
N SER A 192 -15.98 50.67 3.54
CA SER A 192 -16.20 50.05 2.24
C SER A 192 -14.92 50.10 1.41
N ARG A 193 -13.84 49.49 1.92
CA ARG A 193 -12.66 49.21 1.10
C ARG A 193 -12.87 47.93 0.31
N SER A 194 -13.81 47.99 -0.65
CA SER A 194 -13.90 47.06 -1.76
C SER A 194 -12.60 47.15 -2.55
N ARG A 195 -11.73 46.15 -2.39
CA ARG A 195 -10.63 45.94 -3.33
C ARG A 195 -11.19 45.10 -4.49
N PRO A 196 -11.06 45.53 -5.75
CA PRO A 196 -11.57 44.77 -6.88
C PRO A 196 -10.77 43.47 -7.01
N ARG A 197 -11.43 42.34 -6.76
CA ARG A 197 -10.93 41.03 -7.21
C ARG A 197 -11.01 41.01 -8.75
N ALA A 198 -9.92 40.60 -9.39
CA ALA A 198 -9.88 40.37 -10.82
C ALA A 198 -11.00 39.39 -11.20
N ARG A 199 -11.92 39.83 -12.07
CA ARG A 199 -13.03 39.03 -12.58
C ARG A 199 -12.47 37.89 -13.41
N THR A 200 -12.38 36.70 -12.84
CA THR A 200 -12.25 35.46 -13.61
C THR A 200 -13.64 35.06 -14.07
N HIS A 201 -13.78 34.84 -15.38
CA HIS A 201 -15.00 34.66 -16.18
C HIS A 201 -15.96 33.50 -15.74
N GLY A 202 -15.79 32.90 -14.57
CA GLY A 202 -16.53 31.71 -14.15
C GLY A 202 -17.71 31.93 -13.20
N ASP A 203 -17.91 33.14 -12.66
CA ASP A 203 -18.93 33.38 -11.61
C ASP A 203 -20.29 33.88 -12.14
N ASP A 204 -20.33 34.40 -13.38
CA ASP A 204 -21.57 34.95 -13.96
C ASP A 204 -22.63 33.85 -14.25
N ASP A 205 -22.20 32.63 -14.56
CA ASP A 205 -23.11 31.51 -14.84
C ASP A 205 -23.81 30.97 -13.57
N LEU A 206 -23.16 31.09 -12.40
CA LEU A 206 -23.73 30.60 -11.14
C LEU A 206 -24.88 31.49 -10.65
N ALA A 207 -24.74 32.81 -10.81
CA ALA A 207 -25.73 33.79 -10.37
C ALA A 207 -27.04 33.70 -11.17
N ASP A 208 -26.98 33.40 -12.47
CA ASP A 208 -28.15 33.25 -13.32
C ASP A 208 -28.89 31.93 -13.10
N GLY A 209 -28.19 30.88 -12.66
CA GLY A 209 -28.81 29.62 -12.25
C GLY A 209 -29.70 29.75 -11.00
N ILE A 210 -29.27 30.54 -10.01
CA ILE A 210 -29.98 30.69 -8.73
C ILE A 210 -31.27 31.52 -8.87
N LYS A 211 -31.29 32.50 -9.79
CA LYS A 211 -32.50 33.30 -10.07
C LYS A 211 -33.61 32.49 -10.75
N LYS A 212 -33.26 31.48 -11.54
CA LYS A 212 -34.23 30.63 -12.26
C LYS A 212 -34.90 29.57 -11.37
N LEU A 213 -34.31 29.24 -10.22
CA LEU A 213 -34.87 28.28 -9.26
C LEU A 213 -36.04 28.86 -8.43
N HIS A 214 -36.12 30.19 -8.26
CA HIS A 214 -37.14 30.84 -7.42
C HIS A 214 -38.42 31.26 -8.17
N VAL A 215 -38.57 30.94 -9.46
CA VAL A 215 -39.73 31.40 -10.27
C VAL A 215 -40.82 30.33 -10.46
N ASN A 216 -40.62 29.09 -10.01
CA ASN A 216 -41.65 28.04 -10.13
C ASN A 216 -42.08 27.48 -8.77
N GLN A 217 -42.96 28.21 -8.06
CA GLN A 217 -43.88 27.59 -7.10
C GLN A 217 -45.28 28.23 -7.17
N SER A 218 -46.11 27.52 -7.93
CA SER A 218 -47.57 27.36 -7.94
C SER A 218 -48.49 28.33 -7.18
N ALA A 219 -49.42 28.91 -7.93
CA ALA A 219 -50.68 29.49 -7.46
C ALA A 219 -51.78 28.43 -7.24
N SER A 220 -52.67 28.73 -6.26
CA SER A 220 -54.11 28.40 -6.11
C SER A 220 -54.46 27.66 -4.80
N PRO A 221 -55.72 27.70 -4.27
CA PRO A 221 -56.89 28.50 -4.64
C PRO A 221 -57.60 29.19 -3.43
N ASN A 222 -58.62 30.01 -3.72
CA ASN A 222 -59.81 30.20 -2.88
C ASN A 222 -61.04 29.81 -3.72
#